data_AF-A0A349ZZA6-F1
#
_entry.id   AF-A0A349ZZA6-F1
#
_cell.length_a   1.000
_cell.length_b   1.000
_cell.length_c   1.000
_cell.angle_alpha   90.00
_cell.angle_beta   90.00
_cell.angle_gamma   90.00
#
_symmetry.space_group_name_H-M   'P 1'
#
loop_
_entity.id
_entity.type
_entity.pdbx_description
1 polymer ?
#
loop_
_entity_poly.entity_id
_entity_poly.type
_entity_poly.pdbx_seq_one_letter_code
_entity_poly.pdbx_strand_id
1 'polypeptide(L)'
;MSWFKKVFGREEKESLDKGLEKSSQGFFEKISKAVVGKSRVDDEVLDDLEEVLIASDVGAETTIKIIKRIEDRVARDKFVGTDELNTILREEISGLLLENP
;
A
#
# COMPACT_ATOMS: atom_id res chain seq x y z
N MET A 1 -20.50 -4.53 6.29
CA MET A 1 -19.41 -5.34 6.86
C MET A 1 -19.09 -4.85 8.26
N SER A 2 -18.83 -5.76 9.20
CA SER A 2 -18.55 -5.41 10.60
C SER A 2 -17.19 -5.99 10.98
N TRP A 3 -16.20 -5.12 11.19
CA TRP A 3 -14.92 -5.52 11.75
C TRP A 3 -15.11 -6.35 13.03
N PHE A 4 -14.36 -7.44 13.17
CA PHE A 4 -14.40 -8.29 14.36
C PHE A 4 -14.00 -7.49 15.62
N LYS A 5 -13.09 -6.53 15.46
CA LYS A 5 -12.66 -5.60 16.49
C LYS A 5 -12.86 -4.16 16.03
N LYS A 6 -13.86 -3.49 16.61
CA LYS A 6 -14.26 -2.11 16.23
C LYS A 6 -13.62 -1.02 17.09
N VAL A 7 -13.21 -1.36 18.31
CA VAL A 7 -12.58 -0.44 19.25
C VAL A 7 -11.23 -1.02 19.60
N PHE A 8 -10.17 -0.27 19.29
CA PHE A 8 -8.82 -0.57 19.74
C PHE A 8 -8.50 0.34 20.92
N GLY A 9 -8.21 -0.25 22.07
CA GLY A 9 -7.56 0.46 23.16
C GLY A 9 -6.16 0.90 22.75
N ARG A 10 -5.60 1.88 23.46
CA ARG A 10 -4.25 2.40 23.20
C ARG A 10 -3.19 1.29 23.24
N GLU A 11 -3.22 0.44 24.27
CA GLU A 11 -2.27 -0.66 24.43
C GLU A 11 -2.36 -1.69 23.29
N GLU A 12 -3.56 -1.96 22.79
CA GLU A 12 -3.78 -2.93 21.73
C GLU A 12 -3.29 -2.41 20.38
N LYS A 13 -3.45 -1.10 20.13
CA LYS A 13 -2.86 -0.44 18.96
C LYS A 13 -1.34 -0.46 19.04
N GLU A 14 -0.77 -0.11 20.19
CA GLU A 14 0.69 -0.16 20.39
C GLU A 14 1.25 -1.58 20.20
N SER A 15 0.51 -2.62 20.64
CA SER A 15 0.90 -4.01 20.41
C SER A 15 0.84 -4.40 18.93
N LEU A 16 -0.17 -3.95 18.19
CA LEU A 16 -0.29 -4.20 16.75
C LEU A 16 0.84 -3.50 15.99
N ASP A 17 1.10 -2.22 16.30
CA ASP A 17 2.15 -1.42 15.67
C ASP A 17 3.52 -2.07 15.88
N LYS A 18 3.83 -2.53 17.11
CA LYS A 18 5.06 -3.27 17.42
C LYS A 18 5.14 -4.61 16.69
N GLY A 19 4.03 -5.33 16.57
CA GLY A 19 3.98 -6.62 15.87
C GLY A 19 4.26 -6.50 14.38
N LEU A 20 3.85 -5.38 13.77
CA LEU A 20 4.02 -5.11 12.33
C LEU A 20 5.27 -4.30 12.00
N GLU A 21 5.99 -3.80 13.00
CA GLU A 21 7.11 -2.85 12.85
C GLU A 21 8.13 -3.33 11.80
N LYS A 22 8.61 -4.57 11.90
CA LYS A 22 9.62 -5.10 10.97
C LYS A 22 9.11 -5.20 9.53
N SER A 23 7.88 -5.68 9.34
CA SER A 23 7.27 -5.78 8.01
C SER A 23 7.03 -4.39 7.42
N SER A 24 6.55 -3.44 8.23
CA SER A 24 6.33 -2.06 7.81
C SER A 24 7.64 -1.37 7.42
N GLN A 25 8.71 -1.55 8.20
CA GLN A 25 10.02 -0.98 7.89
C GLN A 25 10.58 -1.57 6.59
N GLY A 26 10.60 -2.91 6.46
CA GLY A 26 11.11 -3.56 5.26
C GLY A 26 10.32 -3.21 4.00
N PHE A 27 8.99 -3.10 4.09
CA PHE A 27 8.16 -2.66 2.98
C PHE A 27 8.43 -1.21 2.59
N PHE A 28 8.49 -0.30 3.58
CA PHE A 28 8.78 1.12 3.34
C PHE A 28 10.16 1.34 2.72
N GLU A 29 11.17 0.59 3.14
CA GLU A 29 12.52 0.64 2.57
C GLU A 29 12.54 0.23 1.09
N LYS A 30 11.80 -0.83 0.73
CA LYS A 30 11.69 -1.28 -0.67
C LYS A 30 11.00 -0.24 -1.55
N ILE A 31 9.86 0.31 -1.10
CA ILE A 31 9.16 1.39 -1.83
C ILE A 31 10.06 2.62 -1.97
N SER A 32 10.72 3.03 -0.89
CA SER A 32 11.59 4.20 -0.91
C SER A 32 12.69 4.06 -1.96
N LYS A 33 13.22 2.84 -2.17
CA LYS A 33 14.21 2.54 -3.21
C LYS A 33 13.63 2.60 -4.61
N ALA A 34 12.44 2.03 -4.83
CA ALA A 34 11.74 2.04 -6.12
C ALA A 34 11.47 3.46 -6.63
N VAL A 35 11.20 4.41 -5.73
CA VAL A 35 10.88 5.80 -6.11
C VAL A 35 12.08 6.74 -6.13
N VAL A 36 13.31 6.28 -5.88
CA VAL A 36 14.49 7.16 -5.84
C VAL A 36 14.71 7.83 -7.19
N GLY A 37 14.79 9.17 -7.19
CA GLY A 37 14.99 9.96 -8.40
C GLY A 37 13.75 10.10 -9.27
N LYS A 38 12.61 9.55 -8.85
CA LYS A 38 11.30 9.71 -9.50
C LYS A 38 10.50 10.80 -8.77
N SER A 39 9.90 11.70 -9.55
CA SER A 39 9.07 12.80 -9.01
C SER A 39 7.57 12.57 -9.16
N ARG A 40 7.18 11.55 -9.92
CA ARG A 40 5.78 11.20 -10.23
C ARG A 40 5.62 9.70 -10.23
N VAL A 41 4.40 9.26 -9.96
CA VAL A 41 3.99 7.87 -10.16
C VAL A 41 3.69 7.68 -11.64
N ASP A 42 4.60 7.00 -12.34
CA ASP A 42 4.48 6.58 -13.74
C ASP A 42 4.48 5.04 -13.83
N ASP A 43 4.39 4.52 -15.06
CA ASP A 43 4.30 3.07 -15.31
C ASP A 43 5.50 2.31 -14.72
N GLU A 44 6.70 2.90 -14.73
CA GLU A 44 7.91 2.28 -14.16
C GLU A 44 7.82 2.20 -12.63
N VAL A 45 7.36 3.26 -11.97
CA VAL A 45 7.12 3.25 -10.52
C VAL A 45 6.05 2.22 -10.13
N LEU A 46 5.04 2.01 -10.97
CA LEU A 46 3.97 1.04 -10.72
C LEU A 46 4.46 -0.41 -10.90
N ASP A 47 5.31 -0.67 -11.89
CA ASP A 47 5.96 -1.97 -12.10
C ASP A 47 6.89 -2.33 -10.91
N ASP A 48 7.73 -1.39 -10.47
CA ASP A 48 8.57 -1.58 -9.29
C ASP A 48 7.71 -1.83 -8.03
N LEU A 49 6.60 -1.11 -7.88
CA LEU A 49 5.68 -1.30 -6.77
C LEU A 49 5.01 -2.68 -6.81
N GLU A 50 4.65 -3.19 -7.99
CA GLU A 50 4.15 -4.55 -8.17
C GLU A 50 5.16 -5.58 -7.64
N GLU A 51 6.43 -5.47 -8.05
CA GLU A 51 7.49 -6.36 -7.57
C GLU A 51 7.62 -6.30 -6.03
N VAL A 52 7.58 -5.10 -5.46
CA VAL A 52 7.68 -4.91 -4.01
C VAL A 52 6.51 -5.57 -3.26
N LEU A 53 5.28 -5.46 -3.77
CA LEU A 53 4.09 -6.09 -3.19
C LEU A 53 4.19 -7.62 -3.26
N ILE A 54 4.62 -8.18 -4.40
CA ILE A 54 4.85 -9.63 -4.55
C ILE A 54 5.91 -10.11 -3.55
N ALA A 55 7.04 -9.40 -3.45
CA ALA A 55 8.14 -9.73 -2.56
C ALA A 55 7.82 -9.53 -1.06
N SER A 56 6.64 -9.00 -0.74
CA SER A 56 6.15 -8.79 0.62
C SER A 56 4.94 -9.68 0.96
N ASP A 57 4.82 -10.82 0.28
CA ASP A 57 3.83 -11.87 0.55
C ASP A 57 2.36 -11.45 0.38
N VAL A 58 2.08 -10.43 -0.46
CA VAL A 58 0.71 -9.99 -0.76
C VAL A 58 -0.02 -10.96 -1.70
N GLY A 59 0.72 -11.64 -2.57
CA GLY A 59 0.21 -12.59 -3.56
C GLY A 59 -0.26 -11.94 -4.86
N ALA A 60 -0.09 -12.66 -5.97
CA ALA A 60 -0.27 -12.13 -7.34
C ALA A 60 -1.66 -11.52 -7.59
N GLU A 61 -2.73 -12.23 -7.25
CA GLU A 61 -4.10 -11.77 -7.51
C GLU A 61 -4.43 -10.47 -6.77
N THR A 62 -4.01 -10.36 -5.50
CA THR A 62 -4.23 -9.17 -4.68
C THR A 62 -3.38 -8.01 -5.16
N THR A 63 -2.12 -8.26 -5.52
CA THR A 63 -1.24 -7.23 -6.08
C THR A 63 -1.82 -6.62 -7.36
N ILE A 64 -2.29 -7.45 -8.30
CA ILE A 64 -2.93 -6.97 -9.55
C ILE A 64 -4.13 -6.06 -9.24
N LYS A 65 -4.95 -6.41 -8.23
CA LYS A 65 -6.08 -5.58 -7.82
C LYS A 65 -5.63 -4.25 -7.22
N ILE A 66 -4.56 -4.24 -6.41
CA ILE A 66 -4.01 -3.02 -5.81
C ILE A 66 -3.44 -2.10 -6.90
N ILE A 67 -2.58 -2.62 -7.78
CA ILE A 67 -1.94 -1.84 -8.85
C ILE A 67 -2.99 -1.21 -9.77
N LYS A 68 -3.97 -1.98 -10.21
CA LYS A 68 -5.06 -1.45 -11.05
C LYS A 68 -5.82 -0.29 -10.42
N ARG A 69 -6.09 -0.33 -9.11
CA ARG A 69 -6.77 0.77 -8.42
C ARG A 69 -5.91 2.03 -8.35
N ILE A 70 -4.60 1.85 -8.17
CA ILE A 70 -3.64 2.96 -8.16
C ILE A 70 -3.52 3.56 -9.56
N GLU A 71 -3.39 2.73 -10.61
CA GLU A 71 -3.41 3.16 -12.01
C GLU A 71 -4.66 3.99 -12.32
N ASP A 72 -5.85 3.48 -11.98
CA ASP A 72 -7.11 4.16 -12.18
C ASP A 72 -7.15 5.51 -11.43
N ARG A 73 -6.53 5.60 -10.25
CA ARG A 73 -6.43 6.84 -9.47
C ARG A 73 -5.46 7.83 -10.08
N VAL A 74 -4.26 7.41 -10.45
CA VAL A 74 -3.27 8.24 -11.12
C VAL A 74 -3.83 8.81 -12.43
N ALA A 75 -4.56 7.99 -13.21
CA ALA A 75 -5.22 8.42 -14.43
C ALA A 75 -6.30 9.50 -14.19
N ARG A 76 -7.03 9.45 -13.07
CA ARG A 76 -8.02 10.46 -12.69
C ARG A 76 -7.37 11.75 -12.18
N ASP A 77 -6.39 11.62 -11.29
CA ASP A 77 -5.82 12.74 -10.55
C ASP A 77 -4.74 13.48 -11.37
N LYS A 78 -4.33 12.92 -12.51
CA LYS A 78 -3.38 13.42 -13.54
C LYS A 78 -1.94 13.63 -13.07
N PHE A 79 -1.74 14.09 -11.84
CA PHE A 79 -0.44 14.26 -11.23
C PHE A 79 -0.48 13.69 -9.83
N VAL A 80 0.32 12.66 -9.60
CA VAL A 80 0.49 12.03 -8.29
C VAL A 80 1.98 12.00 -8.00
N GLY A 81 2.38 12.62 -6.90
CA GLY A 81 3.76 12.62 -6.43
C GLY A 81 4.15 11.27 -5.83
N THR A 82 5.43 10.89 -5.92
CA THR A 82 5.94 9.67 -5.29
C THR A 82 5.90 9.73 -3.76
N ASP A 83 5.88 10.94 -3.18
CA ASP A 83 5.68 11.19 -1.76
C ASP A 83 4.26 10.84 -1.26
N GLU A 84 3.28 10.84 -2.17
CA GLU A 84 1.89 10.50 -1.88
C GLU A 84 1.62 8.99 -1.96
N LEU A 85 2.55 8.21 -2.54
CA LEU A 85 2.35 6.81 -2.88
C LEU A 85 1.98 5.94 -1.67
N ASN A 86 2.65 6.16 -0.52
CA ASN A 86 2.36 5.42 0.71
C ASN A 86 0.93 5.69 1.24
N THR A 87 0.46 6.93 1.10
CA THR A 87 -0.91 7.30 1.50
C THR A 87 -1.92 6.64 0.57
N ILE A 88 -1.69 6.69 -0.74
CA ILE A 88 -2.55 6.08 -1.75
C ILE A 88 -2.64 4.57 -1.54
N LEU A 89 -1.51 3.89 -1.36
CA LEU A 89 -1.46 2.46 -1.06
C LEU A 89 -2.33 2.09 0.15
N ARG A 90 -2.18 2.82 1.26
CA ARG A 90 -2.97 2.58 2.47
C ARG A 90 -4.46 2.70 2.19
N GLU A 91 -4.87 3.73 1.45
CA GLU A 91 -6.27 3.98 1.11
C GLU A 91 -6.85 2.90 0.19
N GLU A 92 -6.15 2.55 -0.88
CA GLU A 92 -6.63 1.55 -1.84
C GLU A 92 -6.67 0.14 -1.25
N ILE A 93 -5.66 -0.24 -0.46
CA ILE A 93 -5.65 -1.54 0.25
C ILE A 93 -6.79 -1.60 1.27
N SER A 94 -6.99 -0.53 2.06
CA SER A 94 -8.09 -0.49 3.03
C SER A 94 -9.44 -0.59 2.35
N GLY A 95 -9.62 0.10 1.21
CA GLY A 95 -10.83 0.01 0.40
C GLY A 95 -11.06 -1.41 -0.13
N LEU A 96 -10.03 -2.03 -0.72
CA LEU A 96 -10.10 -3.38 -1.27
C LEU A 96 -10.50 -4.42 -0.22
N LEU A 97 -9.94 -4.35 0.99
CA LEU A 97 -10.27 -5.26 2.10
C LEU A 97 -11.69 -5.10 2.63
N LEU A 98 -12.33 -3.95 2.40
CA LEU A 98 -13.73 -3.73 2.78
C LEU A 98 -14.71 -4.22 1.71
N GLU A 99 -14.27 -4.38 0.46
CA GLU A 99 -15.08 -4.78 -0.69
C GLU A 99 -15.21 -6.31 -0.84
N ASN A 100 -14.16 -7.08 -0.52
CA ASN A 100 -14.17 -8.56 -0.61
C ASN A 100 -14.30 -9.22 0.78
N PRO A 101 -15.50 -9.71 1.16
CA PRO A 101 -15.72 -10.48 2.39
C PRO A 101 -15.15 -11.90 2.35
#